data_AF-A0A972U963-F1
#
_entry.id   AF-A0A972U963-F1
#
_cell.length_a   1.000
_cell.length_b   1.000
_cell.length_c   1.000
_cell.angle_alpha   90.00
_cell.angle_beta   90.00
_cell.angle_gamma   90.00
#
_symmetry.space_group_name_H-M   'P 1'
#
loop_
_entity.id
_entity.type
_entity.pdbx_description
1 polymer ?
#
loop_
_entity_poly.entity_id
_entity_poly.type
_entity_poly.pdbx_seq_one_letter_code
_entity_poly.pdbx_strand_id
1 'polypeptide(L)'
;MSEEFYRNKMSNNMEHAAAWILNEGLQIVHLHDAATLSRTLVDRWAVQLAVKEPGIDDGYELAYFPVAAKGMHYDINCLHRVTGEKATYEYWLINKRGADWFGNRRAMFYIMKTADVHAKREQVHSSDQFFDEYEVDDVKLTLPLTDLQLLYRMEAWKYPDSYAGSKLPDTEVSLDQRGYFVVGSGWQKAGRAIRGIFGARKE
;
A
#
# COMPACT_ATOMS: atom_id res chain seq x y z
N MET A 1 -29.80 1.33 -15.30
CA MET A 1 -28.90 1.10 -14.14
C MET A 1 -28.00 2.32 -14.04
N SER A 2 -27.92 2.99 -12.88
CA SER A 2 -27.21 4.27 -12.76
C SER A 2 -25.70 4.09 -12.67
N GLU A 3 -24.94 5.12 -13.07
CA GLU A 3 -23.48 5.17 -12.94
C GLU A 3 -23.02 4.99 -11.48
N GLU A 4 -23.77 5.58 -10.54
CA GLU A 4 -23.56 5.42 -9.10
C GLU A 4 -23.67 3.96 -8.63
N PHE A 5 -24.63 3.19 -9.15
CA PHE A 5 -24.74 1.78 -8.82
C PHE A 5 -23.48 1.00 -9.23
N TYR A 6 -22.98 1.23 -10.45
CA TYR A 6 -21.75 0.60 -10.91
C TYR A 6 -20.54 1.02 -10.09
N ARG A 7 -20.45 2.31 -9.73
CA ARG A 7 -19.38 2.84 -8.88
C ARG A 7 -19.34 2.11 -7.53
N ASN A 8 -20.47 2.05 -6.84
CA ASN A 8 -20.55 1.42 -5.52
C ASN A 8 -20.28 -0.08 -5.61
N LYS A 9 -20.82 -0.75 -6.64
CA LYS A 9 -20.54 -2.17 -6.88
C LYS A 9 -19.05 -2.43 -7.09
N MET A 10 -18.37 -1.61 -7.89
CA MET A 10 -16.94 -1.80 -8.15
C MET A 10 -16.09 -1.47 -6.92
N SER A 11 -16.43 -0.45 -6.12
CA SER A 11 -15.71 -0.17 -4.87
C SER A 11 -15.79 -1.37 -3.92
N ASN A 12 -17.01 -1.90 -3.72
CA ASN A 12 -17.23 -3.08 -2.87
C ASN A 12 -16.46 -4.31 -3.40
N ASN A 13 -16.43 -4.49 -4.72
CA ASN A 13 -15.68 -5.59 -5.34
C ASN A 13 -14.17 -5.45 -5.11
N MET A 14 -13.61 -4.25 -5.23
CA MET A 14 -12.20 -3.98 -4.94
C MET A 14 -11.87 -4.23 -3.46
N GLU A 15 -12.74 -3.80 -2.55
CA GLU A 15 -12.57 -4.02 -1.10
C GLU A 15 -12.63 -5.51 -0.73
N HIS A 16 -13.61 -6.26 -1.26
CA HIS A 16 -13.69 -7.70 -1.05
C HIS A 16 -12.52 -8.46 -1.67
N ALA A 17 -12.09 -8.07 -2.87
CA ALA A 17 -10.93 -8.67 -3.52
C ALA A 17 -9.64 -8.43 -2.71
N ALA A 18 -9.44 -7.21 -2.22
CA ALA A 18 -8.27 -6.86 -1.42
C ALA A 18 -8.25 -7.59 -0.08
N ALA A 19 -9.38 -7.64 0.62
CA ALA A 19 -9.51 -8.41 1.86
C ALA A 19 -9.26 -9.92 1.63
N TRP A 20 -9.73 -10.47 0.51
CA TRP A 20 -9.47 -11.85 0.14
C TRP A 20 -7.98 -12.09 -0.19
N ILE A 21 -7.31 -11.16 -0.88
CA ILE A 21 -5.87 -11.24 -1.13
C ILE A 21 -5.07 -11.24 0.17
N LEU A 22 -5.38 -10.33 1.10
CA LEU A 22 -4.75 -10.31 2.43
C LEU A 22 -4.90 -11.65 3.15
N ASN A 23 -5.99 -12.37 2.90
CA ASN A 23 -6.30 -13.60 3.58
C ASN A 23 -5.68 -14.84 2.90
N GLU A 24 -5.83 -14.96 1.59
CA GLU A 24 -5.57 -16.19 0.83
C GLU A 24 -4.60 -15.98 -0.34
N GLY A 25 -4.27 -14.73 -0.73
CA GLY A 25 -3.54 -14.42 -1.95
C GLY A 25 -2.20 -15.14 -2.08
N LEU A 26 -1.38 -15.10 -1.03
CA LEU A 26 -0.09 -15.81 -0.99
C LEU A 26 -0.25 -17.33 -1.03
N GLN A 27 -1.25 -17.88 -0.34
CA GLN A 27 -1.53 -19.31 -0.35
C GLN A 27 -1.93 -19.79 -1.75
N ILE A 28 -2.77 -19.03 -2.45
CA ILE A 28 -3.19 -19.37 -3.82
C ILE A 28 -2.00 -19.39 -4.77
N VAL A 29 -1.11 -18.41 -4.69
CA VAL A 29 0.09 -18.40 -5.56
C VAL A 29 1.03 -19.55 -5.21
N HIS A 30 1.19 -19.88 -3.92
CA HIS A 30 2.06 -20.96 -3.48
C HIS A 30 1.54 -22.35 -3.86
N LEU A 31 0.25 -22.63 -3.65
CA LEU A 31 -0.37 -23.92 -3.96
C LEU A 31 -0.68 -24.10 -5.45
N HIS A 32 -0.82 -23.00 -6.17
CA HIS A 32 -1.15 -22.96 -7.60
C HIS A 32 -0.16 -22.06 -8.34
N ASP A 33 -0.63 -20.91 -8.80
CA ASP A 33 0.14 -19.94 -9.58
C ASP A 33 -0.55 -18.56 -9.61
N ALA A 34 0.15 -17.56 -10.14
CA ALA A 34 -0.39 -16.22 -10.34
C ALA A 34 -1.58 -16.17 -11.33
N ALA A 35 -1.64 -17.11 -12.28
CA ALA A 35 -2.73 -17.19 -13.25
C ALA A 35 -4.05 -17.59 -12.57
N THR A 36 -3.98 -18.52 -11.61
CA THR A 36 -5.11 -18.97 -10.80
C THR A 36 -5.61 -17.86 -9.88
N LEU A 37 -4.70 -17.11 -9.25
CA LEU A 37 -5.03 -15.89 -8.51
C LEU A 37 -5.78 -14.90 -9.41
N SER A 38 -5.21 -14.55 -10.56
CA SER A 38 -5.78 -13.58 -11.50
C SER A 38 -7.17 -14.00 -11.99
N ARG A 39 -7.36 -15.27 -12.37
CA ARG A 39 -8.67 -15.79 -12.79
C ARG A 39 -9.70 -15.69 -11.66
N THR A 40 -9.30 -16.05 -10.43
CA THR A 40 -10.20 -15.97 -9.27
C THR A 40 -10.67 -14.54 -9.01
N LEU A 41 -9.78 -13.57 -9.13
CA LEU A 41 -10.12 -12.15 -8.96
C LEU A 41 -11.12 -11.65 -10.01
N VAL A 42 -10.92 -12.05 -11.27
CA VAL A 42 -11.79 -11.67 -12.39
C VAL A 42 -13.16 -12.34 -12.24
N ASP A 43 -13.19 -13.65 -11.99
CA ASP A 43 -14.44 -14.42 -11.96
C ASP A 43 -15.34 -14.03 -10.79
N ARG A 44 -14.75 -13.73 -9.62
CA ARG A 44 -15.52 -13.41 -8.41
C ARG A 44 -15.90 -11.93 -8.29
N TRP A 45 -15.01 -11.03 -8.69
CA TRP A 45 -15.16 -9.60 -8.41
C TRP A 45 -14.98 -8.70 -9.63
N ALA A 46 -14.69 -9.26 -10.81
CA ALA A 46 -14.29 -8.49 -12.00
C ALA A 46 -13.11 -7.54 -11.71
N VAL A 47 -12.19 -7.98 -10.85
CA VAL A 47 -10.95 -7.28 -10.48
C VAL A 47 -9.78 -7.97 -11.16
N GLN A 48 -8.83 -7.20 -11.66
CA GLN A 48 -7.64 -7.72 -12.33
C GLN A 48 -6.42 -7.57 -11.44
N LEU A 49 -5.48 -8.52 -11.54
CA LEU A 49 -4.10 -8.27 -11.13
C LEU A 49 -3.47 -7.34 -12.17
N ALA A 50 -2.93 -6.21 -11.73
CA ALA A 50 -2.38 -5.17 -12.63
C ALA A 50 -0.99 -5.52 -13.17
N VAL A 51 -0.42 -6.63 -12.72
CA VAL A 51 0.86 -7.20 -13.15
C VAL A 51 0.67 -8.66 -13.53
N LYS A 52 1.61 -9.21 -14.31
CA LYS A 52 1.58 -10.63 -14.69
C LYS A 52 1.85 -11.54 -13.49
N GLU A 53 2.83 -11.19 -12.66
CA GLU A 53 3.27 -11.95 -11.49
C GLU A 53 3.37 -10.97 -10.30
N PRO A 54 2.77 -11.30 -9.15
CA PRO A 54 2.93 -10.50 -7.94
C PRO A 54 4.36 -10.65 -7.41
N GLY A 55 4.90 -9.62 -6.75
CA GLY A 55 6.18 -9.71 -6.06
C GLY A 55 6.00 -10.52 -4.77
N ILE A 56 6.75 -11.61 -4.59
CA ILE A 56 6.67 -12.46 -3.39
C ILE A 56 8.08 -12.95 -3.06
N ASP A 57 8.58 -12.56 -1.87
CA ASP A 57 9.90 -12.92 -1.35
C ASP A 57 11.05 -12.81 -2.39
N ASP A 58 11.01 -11.78 -3.25
CA ASP A 58 11.93 -11.61 -4.39
C ASP A 58 13.20 -10.80 -4.05
N GLY A 59 13.45 -10.60 -2.75
CA GLY A 59 14.52 -9.76 -2.22
C GLY A 59 14.21 -8.26 -2.21
N TYR A 60 13.18 -7.82 -2.95
CA TYR A 60 12.64 -6.47 -2.89
C TYR A 60 11.35 -6.44 -2.07
N GLU A 61 10.39 -7.32 -2.35
CA GLU A 61 9.12 -7.40 -1.63
C GLU A 61 9.00 -8.65 -0.76
N LEU A 62 8.37 -8.50 0.41
CA LEU A 62 7.81 -9.66 1.12
C LEU A 62 6.57 -10.16 0.39
N ALA A 63 5.67 -9.24 0.02
CA ALA A 63 4.55 -9.51 -0.87
C ALA A 63 3.97 -8.22 -1.45
N TYR A 64 3.65 -8.20 -2.75
CA TYR A 64 3.03 -7.09 -3.45
C TYR A 64 1.99 -7.57 -4.47
N PHE A 65 0.74 -7.17 -4.27
CA PHE A 65 -0.39 -7.49 -5.15
C PHE A 65 -1.09 -6.21 -5.61
N PRO A 66 -0.68 -5.62 -6.75
CA PRO A 66 -1.42 -4.50 -7.32
C PRO A 66 -2.66 -5.01 -8.04
N VAL A 67 -3.82 -4.53 -7.64
CA VAL A 67 -5.10 -4.88 -8.27
C VAL A 67 -5.81 -3.65 -8.82
N ALA A 68 -6.59 -3.85 -9.88
CA ALA A 68 -7.30 -2.76 -10.54
C ALA A 68 -8.67 -3.18 -11.07
N ALA A 69 -9.60 -2.23 -11.06
CA ALA A 69 -10.87 -2.32 -11.76
C ALA A 69 -11.39 -0.92 -12.10
N LYS A 70 -11.75 -0.68 -13.38
CA LYS A 70 -12.43 0.55 -13.83
C LYS A 70 -11.75 1.86 -13.37
N GLY A 71 -10.42 1.92 -13.41
CA GLY A 71 -9.65 3.10 -13.01
C GLY A 71 -9.40 3.25 -11.50
N MET A 72 -9.89 2.30 -10.68
CA MET A 72 -9.45 2.16 -9.29
C MET A 72 -8.26 1.22 -9.22
N HIS A 73 -7.27 1.58 -8.40
CA HIS A 73 -6.03 0.83 -8.23
C HIS A 73 -5.75 0.67 -6.73
N TYR A 74 -5.52 -0.56 -6.28
CA TYR A 74 -5.14 -0.85 -4.89
C TYR A 74 -3.75 -1.50 -4.92
N ASP A 75 -2.82 -0.93 -4.18
CA ASP A 75 -1.51 -1.54 -3.93
C ASP A 75 -1.52 -2.22 -2.57
N ILE A 76 -1.46 -3.55 -2.57
CA ILE A 76 -1.54 -4.38 -1.37
C ILE A 76 -0.14 -4.90 -1.06
N ASN A 77 0.46 -4.46 0.05
CA ASN A 77 1.86 -4.71 0.39
C ASN A 77 1.97 -5.37 1.76
N CYS A 78 2.80 -6.40 1.88
CA CYS A 78 3.32 -6.85 3.17
C CYS A 78 4.60 -6.04 3.46
N LEU A 79 4.53 -5.14 4.44
CA LEU A 79 5.62 -4.23 4.75
C LEU A 79 6.65 -4.84 5.70
N HIS A 80 6.19 -5.66 6.65
CA HIS A 80 7.04 -6.22 7.68
C HIS A 80 6.47 -7.52 8.23
N ARG A 81 7.34 -8.38 8.74
CA ARG A 81 6.99 -9.71 9.27
C ARG A 81 7.83 -10.00 10.50
N VAL A 82 7.20 -10.48 11.57
CA VAL A 82 7.86 -11.00 12.77
C VAL A 82 7.31 -12.38 13.08
N THR A 83 8.21 -13.35 13.25
CA THR A 83 7.86 -14.72 13.63
C THR A 83 8.04 -14.89 15.13
N GLY A 84 6.95 -15.10 15.84
CA GLY A 84 6.95 -15.52 17.24
C GLY A 84 7.00 -17.04 17.37
N GLU A 85 6.89 -17.55 18.60
CA GLU A 85 6.95 -19.00 18.86
C GLU A 85 5.76 -19.77 18.26
N LYS A 86 4.57 -19.15 18.24
CA LYS A 86 3.30 -19.81 17.86
C LYS A 86 2.81 -19.47 16.46
N ALA A 87 3.18 -18.29 15.96
CA ALA A 87 2.66 -17.76 14.71
C ALA A 87 3.58 -16.68 14.14
N THR A 88 3.37 -16.38 12.87
CA THR A 88 3.95 -15.23 12.19
C THR A 88 2.92 -14.10 12.13
N TYR A 89 3.35 -12.89 12.48
CA TYR A 89 2.57 -11.66 12.39
C TYR A 89 3.13 -10.77 11.28
N GLU A 90 2.26 -10.21 10.48
CA GLU A 90 2.61 -9.40 9.31
C GLU A 90 1.91 -8.05 9.35
N TYR A 91 2.67 -7.00 9.06
CA TYR A 91 2.15 -5.65 8.85
C TYR A 91 1.82 -5.49 7.37
N TRP A 92 0.54 -5.30 7.05
CA TRP A 92 0.07 -5.08 5.69
C TRP A 92 -0.45 -3.66 5.49
N LEU A 93 -0.25 -3.15 4.28
CA LEU A 93 -0.72 -1.84 3.83
C LEU A 93 -1.50 -2.00 2.53
N ILE A 94 -2.70 -1.43 2.49
CA ILE A 94 -3.45 -1.22 1.25
C ILE A 94 -3.50 0.27 0.94
N ASN A 95 -2.88 0.66 -0.16
CA ASN A 95 -2.93 2.01 -0.71
C ASN A 95 -3.98 2.07 -1.82
N LYS A 96 -5.12 2.73 -1.55
CA LYS A 96 -6.15 3.04 -2.56
C LYS A 96 -5.69 4.22 -3.41
N ARG A 97 -5.22 3.94 -4.62
CA ARG A 97 -4.91 4.92 -5.66
C ARG A 97 -6.17 5.20 -6.48
N GLY A 98 -6.70 6.41 -6.36
CA GLY A 98 -7.78 6.93 -7.19
C GLY A 98 -7.27 8.07 -8.05
N ALA A 99 -7.41 7.93 -9.37
CA ALA A 99 -7.36 9.06 -10.30
C ALA A 99 -8.80 9.57 -10.49
N ASP A 100 -9.00 10.81 -10.08
CA ASP A 100 -10.02 11.74 -10.55
C ASP A 100 -11.50 11.48 -10.20
N TRP A 101 -12.06 10.26 -10.26
CA TRP A 101 -13.54 10.07 -10.15
C TRP A 101 -14.05 9.16 -9.00
N PHE A 102 -13.20 8.38 -8.32
CA PHE A 102 -13.63 7.33 -7.36
C PHE A 102 -13.38 7.64 -5.87
N GLY A 103 -13.01 8.89 -5.55
CA GLY A 103 -12.87 9.37 -4.17
C GLY A 103 -11.43 9.61 -3.72
N ASN A 104 -11.29 9.95 -2.44
CA ASN A 104 -10.02 10.32 -1.83
C ASN A 104 -9.04 9.14 -1.76
N ARG A 105 -7.77 9.45 -1.96
CA ARG A 105 -6.67 8.53 -1.64
C ARG A 105 -6.75 8.14 -0.18
N ARG A 106 -6.59 6.85 0.12
CA ARG A 106 -6.62 6.32 1.48
C ARG A 106 -5.61 5.19 1.62
N ALA A 107 -4.87 5.20 2.73
CA ALA A 107 -4.09 4.07 3.19
C ALA A 107 -4.87 3.33 4.29
N MET A 108 -4.83 2.01 4.28
CA MET A 108 -5.44 1.14 5.28
C MET A 108 -4.38 0.15 5.76
N PHE A 109 -4.27 0.00 7.07
CA PHE A 109 -3.21 -0.75 7.74
C PHE A 109 -3.82 -1.97 8.42
N TYR A 110 -3.17 -3.13 8.30
CA TYR A 110 -3.66 -4.39 8.83
C TYR A 110 -2.54 -5.15 9.54
N ILE A 111 -2.90 -5.79 10.65
CA ILE A 111 -2.07 -6.84 11.26
C ILE A 111 -2.71 -8.18 10.94
N MET A 112 -1.93 -9.03 10.29
CA MET A 112 -2.35 -10.37 9.90
C MET A 112 -1.54 -11.40 10.68
N LYS A 113 -2.19 -12.48 11.09
CA LYS A 113 -1.58 -13.64 11.76
C LYS A 113 -1.63 -14.84 10.83
N THR A 114 -0.58 -15.64 10.79
CA THR A 114 -0.57 -16.90 10.06
C THR A 114 0.32 -17.94 10.73
N ALA A 115 0.00 -19.22 10.52
CA ALA A 115 0.80 -20.33 11.01
C ALA A 115 2.07 -20.55 10.16
N ASP A 116 2.03 -20.16 8.89
CA ASP A 116 3.13 -20.32 7.93
C ASP A 116 3.03 -19.21 6.87
N VAL A 117 4.16 -18.75 6.33
CA VAL A 117 4.19 -17.62 5.39
C VAL A 117 3.39 -17.88 4.10
N HIS A 118 3.13 -19.13 3.76
CA HIS A 118 2.32 -19.55 2.61
C HIS A 118 0.93 -20.06 3.00
N ALA A 119 0.56 -20.03 4.28
CA ALA A 119 -0.77 -20.41 4.74
C ALA A 119 -1.77 -19.24 4.66
N LYS A 120 -3.04 -19.58 4.93
CA LYS A 120 -4.12 -18.62 5.12
C LYS A 120 -3.81 -17.70 6.30
N ARG A 121 -4.25 -16.45 6.20
CA ARG A 121 -4.09 -15.43 7.25
C ARG A 121 -5.39 -15.17 8.00
N GLU A 122 -5.26 -14.76 9.24
CA GLU A 122 -6.33 -14.23 10.08
C GLU A 122 -6.07 -12.74 10.34
N GLN A 123 -7.09 -11.88 10.22
CA GLN A 123 -6.94 -10.48 10.56
C GLN A 123 -7.01 -10.30 12.08
N VAL A 124 -5.95 -9.74 12.67
CA VAL A 124 -5.87 -9.42 14.10
C VAL A 124 -6.32 -7.98 14.34
N HIS A 125 -5.87 -7.06 13.49
CA HIS A 125 -6.15 -5.64 13.63
C HIS A 125 -6.27 -4.96 12.27
N SER A 126 -7.01 -3.85 12.24
CA SER A 126 -7.11 -2.97 11.09
C SER A 126 -7.30 -1.52 11.54
N SER A 127 -6.69 -0.58 10.84
CA SER A 127 -6.83 0.86 11.08
C SER A 127 -6.79 1.65 9.78
N ASP A 128 -7.47 2.79 9.77
CA ASP A 128 -7.35 3.82 8.71
C ASP A 128 -6.32 4.91 9.04
N GLN A 129 -5.72 4.81 10.22
CA GLN A 129 -4.70 5.72 10.73
C GLN A 129 -3.43 4.94 10.98
N PHE A 130 -2.30 5.53 10.59
CA PHE A 130 -0.99 4.95 10.72
C PHE A 130 -0.64 4.69 12.19
N PHE A 131 -0.02 3.54 12.42
CA PHE A 131 0.63 3.16 13.65
C PHE A 131 1.94 2.45 13.29
N ASP A 132 3.02 2.80 13.97
CA ASP A 132 4.36 2.26 13.72
C ASP A 132 4.67 1.00 14.53
N GLU A 133 3.89 0.75 15.58
CA GLU A 133 4.00 -0.43 16.41
C GLU A 133 2.65 -1.06 16.76
N TYR A 134 2.64 -2.39 16.91
CA TYR A 134 1.51 -3.16 17.40
C TYR A 134 1.99 -4.34 18.25
N GLU A 135 1.34 -4.59 19.39
CA GLU A 135 1.69 -5.68 20.31
C GLU A 135 0.58 -6.72 20.36
N VAL A 136 0.93 -8.00 20.20
CA VAL A 136 0.00 -9.14 20.20
C VAL A 136 0.71 -10.41 20.59
N ASP A 137 0.09 -11.22 21.46
CA ASP A 137 0.62 -12.54 21.88
C ASP A 137 2.11 -12.49 22.31
N ASP A 138 2.49 -11.48 23.10
CA ASP A 138 3.87 -11.19 23.56
C ASP A 138 4.88 -10.85 22.45
N VAL A 139 4.40 -10.63 21.21
CA VAL A 139 5.20 -10.17 20.07
C VAL A 139 4.94 -8.69 19.83
N LYS A 140 6.03 -7.91 19.75
CA LYS A 140 5.98 -6.50 19.31
C LYS A 140 6.40 -6.40 17.84
N LEU A 141 5.48 -5.93 17.00
CA LEU A 141 5.72 -5.65 15.60
C LEU A 141 6.05 -4.15 15.46
N THR A 142 7.30 -3.81 15.13
CA THR A 142 7.73 -2.41 14.96
C THR A 142 8.25 -2.20 13.54
N LEU A 143 7.65 -1.26 12.81
CA LEU A 143 8.10 -0.93 11.46
C LEU A 143 9.50 -0.29 11.48
N PRO A 144 10.45 -0.76 10.65
CA PRO A 144 11.79 -0.17 10.58
C PRO A 144 11.76 1.13 9.75
N LEU A 145 11.23 2.22 10.33
CA LEU A 145 11.03 3.51 9.62
C LEU A 145 12.33 4.24 9.20
N THR A 146 13.50 3.65 9.44
CA THR A 146 14.79 4.08 8.90
C THR A 146 15.11 3.46 7.53
N ASP A 147 14.36 2.43 7.12
CA ASP A 147 14.51 1.77 5.83
C ASP A 147 13.84 2.60 4.71
N LEU A 148 14.66 3.19 3.84
CA LEU A 148 14.17 4.00 2.72
C LEU A 148 13.31 3.21 1.73
N GLN A 149 13.56 1.90 1.55
CA GLN A 149 12.76 1.07 0.67
C GLN A 149 11.36 0.85 1.25
N LEU A 150 11.26 0.63 2.57
CA LEU A 150 9.98 0.60 3.27
C LEU A 150 9.23 1.93 3.11
N LEU A 151 9.90 3.06 3.37
CA LEU A 151 9.30 4.40 3.23
C LEU A 151 8.83 4.68 1.80
N TYR A 152 9.61 4.27 0.79
CA TYR A 152 9.25 4.37 -0.62
C TYR A 152 7.94 3.63 -0.93
N ARG A 153 7.76 2.41 -0.41
CA ARG A 153 6.55 1.61 -0.61
C ARG A 153 5.33 2.16 0.13
N MET A 154 5.54 2.69 1.33
CA MET A 154 4.47 3.30 2.12
C MET A 154 3.86 4.51 1.41
N GLU A 155 4.66 5.27 0.67
CA GLU A 155 4.26 6.48 -0.05
C GLU A 155 3.48 7.48 0.82
N ALA A 156 3.84 7.61 2.09
CA ALA A 156 3.06 8.36 3.09
C ALA A 156 2.72 9.80 2.67
N TRP A 157 3.60 10.46 1.90
CA TRP A 157 3.39 11.80 1.33
C TRP A 157 2.19 11.90 0.39
N LYS A 158 1.72 10.78 -0.18
CA LYS A 158 0.53 10.72 -1.04
C LYS A 158 -0.77 10.50 -0.26
N TYR A 159 -0.70 10.21 1.04
CA TYR A 159 -1.83 9.82 1.90
C TYR A 159 -1.84 10.56 3.24
N PRO A 160 -1.65 11.90 3.28
CA PRO A 160 -1.42 12.64 4.53
C PRO A 160 -2.50 12.41 5.61
N ASP A 161 -3.77 12.26 5.21
CA ASP A 161 -4.89 12.05 6.14
C ASP A 161 -4.81 10.69 6.86
N SER A 162 -4.30 9.65 6.20
CA SER A 162 -4.10 8.33 6.82
C SER A 162 -2.87 8.27 7.71
N TYR A 163 -1.97 9.24 7.58
CA TYR A 163 -0.72 9.33 8.35
C TYR A 163 -0.73 10.54 9.30
N ALA A 164 -1.91 11.07 9.60
CA ALA A 164 -2.08 12.22 10.48
C ALA A 164 -1.47 11.95 11.86
N GLY A 165 -0.67 12.88 12.36
CA GLY A 165 0.07 12.73 13.62
C GLY A 165 1.45 12.12 13.50
N SER A 166 1.86 11.65 12.31
CA SER A 166 3.25 11.23 12.03
C SER A 166 4.01 12.27 11.21
N LYS A 167 5.35 12.15 11.16
CA LYS A 167 6.22 12.96 10.28
C LYS A 167 6.40 12.36 8.88
N LEU A 168 5.85 11.17 8.64
CA LEU A 168 6.05 10.44 7.38
C LEU A 168 5.53 11.18 6.15
N PRO A 169 4.42 11.93 6.20
CA PRO A 169 3.96 12.72 5.06
C PRO A 169 4.93 13.81 4.57
N ASP A 170 5.86 14.25 5.42
CA ASP A 170 6.85 15.28 5.08
C ASP A 170 8.11 14.71 4.39
N THR A 171 8.20 13.38 4.28
CA THR A 171 9.34 12.68 3.69
C THR A 171 8.92 12.02 2.39
N GLU A 172 9.39 12.54 1.26
CA GLU A 172 9.22 11.88 -0.04
C GLU A 172 10.47 11.05 -0.33
N VAL A 173 10.29 9.77 -0.63
CA VAL A 173 11.39 8.90 -1.07
C VAL A 173 11.19 8.59 -2.55
N SER A 174 12.27 8.62 -3.32
CA SER A 174 12.26 8.33 -4.76
C SER A 174 13.48 7.49 -5.15
N LEU A 175 13.46 6.93 -6.35
CA LEU A 175 14.61 6.26 -6.96
C LEU A 175 15.37 7.27 -7.83
N ASP A 176 16.69 7.36 -7.65
CA ASP A 176 17.55 8.13 -8.54
C ASP A 176 17.77 7.40 -9.90
N GLN A 177 18.53 8.02 -10.80
CA GLN A 177 18.82 7.44 -12.12
C GLN A 177 19.62 6.12 -12.08
N ARG A 178 20.21 5.79 -10.93
CA ARG A 178 21.00 4.57 -10.70
C ARG A 178 20.20 3.51 -9.93
N GLY A 179 18.95 3.81 -9.56
CA GLY A 179 18.10 2.91 -8.78
C GLY A 179 18.35 2.95 -7.28
N TYR A 180 19.04 3.96 -6.75
CA TYR A 180 19.19 4.15 -5.30
C TYR A 180 18.03 4.94 -4.72
N PHE A 181 17.57 4.56 -3.53
CA PHE A 181 16.60 5.33 -2.77
C PHE A 181 17.22 6.62 -2.26
N VAL A 182 16.55 7.74 -2.54
CA VAL A 182 16.94 9.07 -2.10
C VAL A 182 15.77 9.77 -1.46
N VAL A 183 16.03 10.48 -0.36
CA VAL A 183 15.04 11.33 0.28
C VAL A 183 14.98 12.65 -0.48
N GLY A 184 13.85 12.91 -1.11
CA GLY A 184 13.50 14.23 -1.60
C GLY A 184 13.15 15.12 -0.42
N SER A 185 13.78 16.30 -0.33
CA SER A 185 13.17 17.39 0.45
C SER A 185 11.83 17.70 -0.21
N GLY A 186 10.72 17.41 0.47
CA GLY A 186 9.37 17.68 -0.05
C GLY A 186 9.33 19.03 -0.77
N TRP A 187 8.89 19.03 -2.02
CA TRP A 187 8.85 20.23 -2.85
C TRP A 187 8.27 21.42 -2.09
N GLN A 188 9.08 22.46 -1.90
CA GLN A 188 8.70 23.87 -1.85
C GLN A 188 7.28 24.20 -1.36
N LYS A 189 6.99 24.01 -0.06
CA LYS A 189 5.87 24.74 0.58
C LYS A 189 6.18 26.24 0.84
N ALA A 190 7.27 26.78 0.30
CA ALA A 190 7.65 28.20 0.44
C ALA A 190 8.34 28.79 -0.81
N GLY A 191 7.77 28.62 -2.01
CA GLY A 191 8.36 29.12 -3.27
C GLY A 191 7.51 30.10 -4.09
N ARG A 192 6.21 30.27 -3.79
CA ARG A 192 5.35 31.33 -4.36
C ARG A 192 5.34 32.57 -3.44
N ALA A 193 6.51 33.00 -2.98
CA ALA A 193 6.66 34.24 -2.24
C ALA A 193 8.05 34.88 -2.43
N ILE A 194 8.70 34.71 -3.59
CA ILE A 194 9.78 35.60 -4.02
C ILE A 194 9.57 35.92 -5.51
N ARG A 195 8.51 36.68 -5.81
CA ARG A 195 8.62 37.72 -6.85
C ARG A 195 9.34 38.90 -6.22
N GLY A 196 10.60 38.68 -5.90
CA GLY A 196 11.53 39.76 -5.61
C GLY A 196 12.00 40.36 -6.94
N ILE A 197 11.67 41.62 -7.14
CA ILE A 197 12.65 42.59 -7.64
C ILE A 197 13.17 42.28 -9.06
N PHE A 198 12.31 42.43 -10.08
CA PHE A 198 12.83 42.85 -11.39
C PHE A 198 13.02 44.36 -11.35
N GLY A 199 14.29 44.75 -11.29
CA GLY A 199 14.73 46.13 -11.32
C GLY A 199 14.21 46.88 -12.54
N ALA A 200 13.69 48.08 -12.30
CA ALA A 200 13.53 49.10 -13.31
C ALA A 200 14.91 49.41 -13.91
N ARG A 201 15.12 49.03 -15.17
CA ARG A 201 16.18 49.59 -16.01
C ARG A 201 15.73 50.98 -16.44
N LYS A 202 16.58 51.98 -16.14
CA LYS A 202 16.60 53.26 -16.84
C LYS A 202 16.94 53.02 -18.31
N GLU A 203 16.14 53.60 -19.19
CA GLU A 203 16.61 54.34 -20.37
C GLU A 203 15.85 55.67 -20.41
#